data_AF-A0A7C1CD95-F1
#
_entry.id   AF-A0A7C1CD95-F1
#
_cell.length_a   1.000
_cell.length_b   1.000
_cell.length_c   1.000
_cell.angle_alpha   90.00
_cell.angle_beta   90.00
_cell.angle_gamma   90.00
#
_symmetry.space_group_name_H-M   'P 1'
#
loop_
_entity.id
_entity.type
_entity.pdbx_description
1 polymer ?
#
loop_
_entity_poly.entity_id
_entity_poly.type
_entity_poly.pdbx_seq_one_letter_code
_entity_poly.pdbx_strand_id
1 'polypeptide(L)'
;GEPVIIDFGLGFFSNRDEDAGVDIHLFRRAIESTHPSLLDTAFNSFVKGYREARGKEKTTQILRKVKEIRMRGRYVRERKRSPSPDKPH
;
A
#
# COMPACT_ATOMS: atom_id res chain seq x y z
N GLY A 1 9.35 -16.80 -17.86
CA GLY A 1 9.98 -17.05 -16.54
C GLY A 1 8.96 -16.74 -15.48
N GLU A 2 8.99 -17.48 -14.36
CA GLU A 2 8.05 -17.27 -13.26
C GLU A 2 8.53 -16.14 -12.34
N PRO A 3 7.65 -15.24 -11.89
CA PRO A 3 8.01 -14.17 -10.96
C PRO A 3 8.31 -14.75 -9.57
N VAL A 4 9.37 -14.24 -8.94
CA VAL A 4 9.76 -14.59 -7.56
C VAL A 4 9.84 -13.33 -6.70
N ILE A 5 9.52 -13.47 -5.41
CA ILE A 5 9.66 -12.39 -4.42
C ILE A 5 10.99 -12.59 -3.68
N ILE A 6 11.76 -11.53 -3.55
CA ILE A 6 13.07 -11.50 -2.88
C ILE A 6 13.10 -10.37 -1.84
N ASP A 7 14.16 -10.32 -1.03
CA ASP A 7 14.39 -9.31 0.01
C ASP A 7 13.38 -9.34 1.17
N PHE A 8 13.45 -10.40 1.99
CA PHE A 8 12.65 -10.56 3.21
C PHE A 8 13.36 -10.03 4.48
N GLY A 9 14.40 -9.19 4.35
CA GLY A 9 15.22 -8.75 5.49
C GLY A 9 14.47 -7.94 6.56
N LEU A 10 13.37 -7.27 6.17
CA LEU A 10 12.45 -6.56 7.07
C LEU A 10 11.09 -7.27 7.21
N GLY A 11 10.93 -8.43 6.58
CA GLY A 11 9.68 -9.20 6.60
C GLY A 11 9.48 -9.92 7.93
N PHE A 12 8.22 -10.10 8.32
CA PHE A 12 7.84 -10.87 9.50
C PHE A 12 6.48 -11.52 9.29
N PHE A 13 6.21 -12.61 10.01
CA PHE A 13 4.89 -13.24 10.00
C PHE A 13 3.90 -12.38 10.79
N SER A 14 2.79 -12.03 10.15
CA SER A 14 1.70 -11.28 10.80
C SER A 14 0.33 -11.72 10.28
N ASN A 15 -0.63 -11.75 11.20
CA ASN A 15 -2.05 -11.97 10.89
C ASN A 15 -2.84 -10.65 10.87
N ARG A 16 -2.18 -9.51 11.02
CA ARG A 16 -2.82 -8.19 11.09
C ARG A 16 -3.10 -7.67 9.68
N ASP A 17 -4.32 -7.22 9.45
CA ASP A 17 -4.72 -6.63 8.17
C ASP A 17 -4.02 -5.30 7.89
N GLU A 18 -3.56 -4.62 8.93
CA GLU A 18 -2.75 -3.41 8.81
C GLU A 18 -1.42 -3.71 8.12
N ASP A 19 -0.72 -4.77 8.54
CA ASP A 19 0.61 -5.10 8.01
C ASP A 19 0.52 -5.52 6.53
N ALA A 20 -0.46 -6.39 6.19
CA ALA A 20 -0.75 -6.72 4.79
C ALA A 20 -1.21 -5.49 3.98
N GLY A 21 -1.95 -4.58 4.59
CA GLY A 21 -2.36 -3.33 3.97
C GLY A 21 -1.18 -2.41 3.66
N VAL A 22 -0.16 -2.39 4.52
CA VAL A 22 1.09 -1.64 4.29
C VAL A 22 1.84 -2.25 3.10
N ASP A 23 1.99 -3.57 3.04
CA ASP A 23 2.67 -4.25 1.92
C ASP A 23 2.01 -3.94 0.57
N ILE A 24 0.68 -4.08 0.48
CA ILE A 24 -0.07 -3.78 -0.75
C ILE A 24 0.01 -2.29 -1.10
N HIS A 25 0.02 -1.41 -0.09
CA HIS A 25 0.20 0.01 -0.31
C HIS A 25 1.59 0.32 -0.90
N LEU A 26 2.66 -0.28 -0.37
CA LEU A 26 4.03 -0.13 -0.86
C LEU A 26 4.16 -0.66 -2.29
N PHE A 27 3.61 -1.83 -2.59
CA PHE A 27 3.57 -2.38 -3.94
C PHE A 27 2.90 -1.43 -4.93
N ARG A 28 1.70 -0.92 -4.59
CA ARG A 28 1.00 0.06 -5.43
C ARG A 28 1.83 1.32 -5.65
N ARG A 29 2.47 1.83 -4.59
CA ARG A 29 3.31 3.05 -4.64
C ARG A 29 4.54 2.86 -5.52
N ALA A 30 5.16 1.68 -5.49
CA ALA A 30 6.29 1.35 -6.35
C ALA A 30 5.89 1.48 -7.83
N ILE A 31 4.81 0.81 -8.24
CA ILE A 31 4.30 0.90 -9.62
C ILE A 31 3.92 2.33 -9.98
N GLU A 32 3.17 3.02 -9.11
CA GLU A 32 2.75 4.42 -9.30
C GLU A 32 3.95 5.35 -9.51
N SER A 33 5.09 5.07 -8.89
CA SER A 33 6.31 5.88 -9.02
C SER A 33 7.16 5.56 -10.24
N THR A 34 7.21 4.29 -10.66
CA THR A 34 8.10 3.85 -11.75
C THR A 34 7.40 3.76 -13.11
N HIS A 35 6.13 3.33 -13.12
CA HIS A 35 5.36 3.03 -14.34
C HIS A 35 3.90 3.47 -14.17
N PRO A 36 3.62 4.79 -14.09
CA PRO A 36 2.28 5.30 -13.76
C PRO A 36 1.19 4.82 -14.73
N SER A 37 1.51 4.68 -16.02
CA SER A 37 0.57 4.24 -17.06
C SER A 37 0.10 2.79 -16.89
N LEU A 38 0.87 1.95 -16.19
CA LEU A 38 0.53 0.54 -15.96
C LEU A 38 -0.19 0.31 -14.64
N LEU A 39 -0.34 1.34 -13.81
CA LEU A 39 -0.77 1.22 -12.42
C LEU A 39 -2.07 0.46 -12.26
N ASP A 40 -3.11 0.82 -13.01
CA ASP A 40 -4.42 0.23 -12.82
C ASP A 40 -4.44 -1.21 -13.33
N THR A 41 -3.88 -1.49 -14.50
CA THR A 41 -3.78 -2.85 -15.04
C THR A 41 -2.98 -3.77 -14.13
N ALA A 42 -1.78 -3.36 -13.71
CA ALA A 42 -0.90 -4.17 -12.89
C ALA A 42 -1.49 -4.39 -11.49
N PHE A 43 -2.04 -3.34 -10.87
CA PHE A 43 -2.64 -3.45 -9.55
C PHE A 43 -3.92 -4.30 -9.56
N ASN A 44 -4.75 -4.20 -10.59
CA ASN A 44 -5.96 -5.02 -10.71
C ASN A 44 -5.61 -6.51 -10.88
N SER A 45 -4.61 -6.83 -11.70
CA SER A 45 -4.09 -8.20 -11.85
C SER A 45 -3.53 -8.74 -10.53
N PHE A 46 -2.76 -7.93 -9.80
CA PHE A 46 -2.27 -8.29 -8.47
C PHE A 46 -3.43 -8.58 -7.49
N VAL A 47 -4.42 -7.69 -7.42
CA VAL A 47 -5.58 -7.87 -6.52
C VAL A 47 -6.39 -9.12 -6.88
N LYS A 48 -6.51 -9.44 -8.18
CA LYS A 48 -7.17 -10.66 -8.62
C LYS A 48 -6.45 -11.91 -8.07
N GLY A 49 -5.15 -12.02 -8.27
CA GLY A 49 -4.36 -13.14 -7.74
C GLY A 49 -4.33 -13.18 -6.21
N TYR A 50 -4.22 -12.02 -5.57
CA TYR A 50 -4.27 -11.92 -4.10
C TYR A 50 -5.61 -12.43 -3.56
N ARG A 51 -6.72 -12.09 -4.23
CA ARG A 51 -8.06 -12.58 -3.88
C ARG A 51 -8.19 -14.09 -4.04
N GLU A 52 -7.61 -14.66 -5.08
CA GLU A 52 -7.58 -16.10 -5.31
C GLU A 52 -6.78 -16.81 -4.21
N ALA A 53 -5.65 -16.23 -3.78
CA ALA A 53 -4.80 -16.82 -2.74
C ALA A 53 -5.32 -16.64 -1.30
N ARG A 54 -6.00 -15.53 -0.99
CA ARG A 54 -6.37 -15.14 0.40
C ARG A 54 -7.88 -15.17 0.67
N GLY A 55 -8.71 -15.33 -0.36
CA GLY A 55 -10.16 -15.29 -0.25
C GLY A 55 -10.75 -13.89 -0.37
N LYS A 56 -12.03 -13.84 -0.75
CA LYS A 56 -12.75 -12.60 -1.10
C LYS A 56 -13.00 -11.69 0.12
N GLU A 57 -13.52 -12.20 1.23
CA GLU A 57 -13.77 -11.34 2.40
C GLU A 57 -12.48 -10.73 2.92
N LYS A 58 -11.44 -11.56 3.08
CA LYS A 58 -10.15 -11.11 3.62
C LYS A 58 -9.52 -10.04 2.73
N THR A 59 -9.53 -10.24 1.42
CA THR A 59 -9.03 -9.25 0.46
C THR A 59 -9.80 -7.94 0.56
N THR A 60 -11.12 -8.00 0.71
CA THR A 60 -11.95 -6.79 0.85
C THR A 60 -11.58 -6.01 2.12
N GLN A 61 -11.37 -6.70 3.24
CA GLN A 61 -10.93 -6.08 4.51
C GLN A 61 -9.57 -5.40 4.36
N ILE A 62 -8.60 -6.07 3.74
CA ILE A 62 -7.25 -5.54 3.53
C ILE A 62 -7.27 -4.35 2.56
N LEU A 63 -8.04 -4.39 1.48
CA LEU A 63 -8.18 -3.25 0.57
C LEU A 63 -8.81 -2.02 1.23
N ARG A 64 -9.69 -2.22 2.22
CA ARG A 64 -10.17 -1.12 3.06
C ARG A 64 -9.02 -0.52 3.90
N LYS A 65 -8.15 -1.36 4.47
CA LYS A 65 -6.95 -0.91 5.19
C LYS A 65 -5.99 -0.13 4.28
N VAL A 66 -5.77 -0.59 3.05
CA VAL A 66 -4.98 0.14 2.05
C VAL A 66 -5.53 1.55 1.82
N LYS A 67 -6.87 1.72 1.73
CA LYS A 67 -7.49 3.04 1.60
C LYS A 67 -7.24 3.92 2.83
N GLU A 68 -7.38 3.37 4.05
CA GLU A 68 -7.10 4.07 5.31
C GLU A 68 -5.63 4.53 5.40
N ILE A 69 -4.69 3.65 5.08
CA ILE A 69 -3.24 3.94 5.07
C ILE A 69 -2.92 5.08 4.08
N ARG A 70 -3.51 5.03 2.87
CA ARG A 70 -3.34 6.10 1.86
C ARG A 70 -3.83 7.47 2.36
N MET A 71 -4.95 7.50 3.07
CA MET A 71 -5.49 8.75 3.65
C MET A 71 -4.53 9.32 4.70
N ARG A 72 -4.05 8.49 5.63
CA ARG A 72 -3.07 8.89 6.65
C ARG A 72 -1.79 9.46 6.04
N GLY A 73 -1.29 8.83 4.98
CA GLY A 73 -0.13 9.34 4.24
C GLY A 73 -0.34 10.73 3.62
N ARG A 74 -1.55 11.05 3.14
CA ARG A 74 -1.88 12.37 2.60
C ARG A 74 -1.91 13.45 3.69
N TYR A 75 -2.53 13.18 4.83
CA TYR A 75 -2.54 14.12 5.96
C TYR A 75 -1.13 14.46 6.47
N VAL A 76 -0.21 13.48 6.47
CA VAL A 76 1.19 13.73 6.83
C VAL A 76 1.86 14.65 5.80
N ARG A 77 1.60 14.50 4.50
CA ARG A 77 2.15 15.39 3.47
C ARG A 77 1.59 16.80 3.55
N GLU A 78 0.29 16.94 3.82
CA GLU A 78 -0.38 18.23 3.94
C GLU A 78 0.15 19.03 5.15
N ARG A 79 0.25 18.40 6.33
CA ARG A 79 0.87 19.02 7.52
C ARG A 79 2.32 19.46 7.33
N LYS A 80 3.09 18.79 6.46
CA LYS A 80 4.47 19.19 6.14
C LYS A 80 4.55 20.36 5.16
N ARG A 81 3.49 20.63 4.38
CA ARG A 81 3.42 21.73 3.40
C ARG A 81 2.84 23.01 3.99
N SER A 82 2.00 22.90 5.02
CA SER A 82 1.52 24.05 5.79
C SER A 82 2.60 24.50 6.80
N PRO A 83 3.09 25.75 6.76
CA PRO A 83 3.89 26.28 7.87
C PRO A 83 3.02 26.27 9.14
N SER A 84 3.56 25.78 10.26
CA SER A 84 2.90 25.95 11.56
C SER A 84 2.72 27.45 11.84
N PRO A 85 1.52 27.93 12.19
CA PRO A 85 1.30 29.33 12.55
C PRO A 85 1.98 29.73 13.88
N ASP A 86 2.43 28.76 14.69
CA ASP A 86 2.93 28.99 16.06
C ASP A 86 4.46 28.92 16.21
N LYS A 87 5.25 29.38 15.24
CA LYS A 87 6.68 29.64 15.52
C LYS A 87 6.84 31.07 16.04
N PRO A 88 7.12 31.30 17.33
CA PRO A 88 7.54 32.62 17.78
C PRO A 88 8.89 32.94 17.14
N HIS A 89 9.00 34.16 16.61
CA HIS A 89 10.23 34.76 16.11
C HIS A 89 11.23 35.00 17.25
#